data_AF-A0A7R8WVK8-F1
#
_entry.id   AF-A0A7R8WVK8-F1
#
_cell.length_a   1.000
_cell.length_b   1.000
_cell.length_c   1.000
_cell.angle_alpha   90.00
_cell.angle_beta   90.00
_cell.angle_gamma   90.00
#
_symmetry.space_group_name_H-M   'P 1'
#
loop_
_entity.id
_entity.type
_entity.pdbx_description
1 polymer ?
#
loop_
_entity_poly.entity_id
_entity_poly.type
_entity_poly.pdbx_seq_one_letter_code
_entity_poly.pdbx_strand_id
1 'polypeptide(L)'
;MKDMIVHFVAHRHDVVVRRTKYELRKAEERAHILEGLLIALDNLDAVIKLIRESATPPEAKDGLMSQFNLSEIQAKAILDMRLQRLTGLERDKIKEEYEELQKTIANLKEILSNEGLRYQIIKDELIEIKEKFGDERRTDINYAGEPGDKLRAYIKTNNLNDEEYINSHNVIMVTMNGVVKKTSLEQYSRPRSNGINAITIREGDRLLEAKLTNGNSQIMIATNQGKAIRFEEEKVRTMGRTASGSGVTIRMAVAEMRIMGRATQGVRLIKLKDSDEISAIAKVEVDQEAEDGDEIDDAMENSDHEEGGGDNE
;
A
#
# COMPACT_ATOMS: atom_id res chain seq x y z
N MET A 1 6.13 5.97 6.44
CA MET A 1 6.85 6.36 5.20
C MET A 1 8.35 6.13 5.32
N LYS A 2 9.04 6.66 6.35
CA LYS A 2 10.48 6.43 6.56
C LYS A 2 10.85 4.93 6.56
N ASP A 3 10.15 4.12 7.34
CA ASP A 3 10.48 2.69 7.48
C ASP A 3 10.31 1.93 6.17
N MET A 4 9.28 2.25 5.39
CA MET A 4 9.06 1.68 4.06
C MET A 4 10.22 1.99 3.10
N ILE A 5 10.72 3.23 3.11
CA ILE A 5 11.87 3.62 2.29
C ILE A 5 13.14 2.88 2.74
N VAL A 6 13.35 2.76 4.05
CA VAL A 6 14.50 2.02 4.61
C VAL A 6 14.46 0.55 4.16
N HIS A 7 13.32 -0.12 4.29
CA HIS A 7 13.17 -1.52 3.87
C HIS A 7 13.36 -1.69 2.36
N PHE A 8 12.85 -0.77 1.54
CA PHE A 8 13.04 -0.79 0.09
C PHE A 8 14.53 -0.68 -0.28
N VAL A 9 15.24 0.28 0.32
CA VAL A 9 16.68 0.50 0.06
C VAL A 9 17.51 -0.71 0.52
N ALA A 10 17.20 -1.29 1.67
CA ALA A 10 17.86 -2.49 2.17
C ALA A 10 17.66 -3.68 1.23
N HIS A 11 16.43 -3.88 0.72
CA HIS A 11 16.15 -4.93 -0.24
C HIS A 11 16.89 -4.71 -1.57
N ARG A 12 16.93 -3.47 -2.09
CA ARG A 12 17.70 -3.15 -3.30
C ARG A 12 19.19 -3.42 -3.14
N HIS A 13 19.77 -3.09 -2.00
CA HIS A 13 21.17 -3.39 -1.72
C HIS A 13 21.45 -4.89 -1.73
N ASP A 14 20.63 -5.70 -1.08
CA ASP A 14 20.77 -7.16 -1.10
C ASP A 14 20.65 -7.73 -2.52
N VAL A 15 19.71 -7.22 -3.33
CA VAL A 15 19.56 -7.63 -4.74
C VAL A 15 20.83 -7.29 -5.55
N VAL A 16 21.38 -6.08 -5.38
CA VAL A 16 22.63 -5.68 -6.05
C VAL A 16 23.79 -6.59 -5.63
N VAL A 17 23.95 -6.87 -4.33
CA VAL A 17 24.99 -7.79 -3.83
C VAL A 17 24.86 -9.18 -4.45
N ARG A 18 23.65 -9.75 -4.49
CA ARG A 18 23.42 -11.08 -5.07
C ARG A 18 23.71 -11.11 -6.57
N ARG A 19 23.27 -10.08 -7.30
CA ARG A 19 23.55 -9.93 -8.75
C ARG A 19 25.05 -9.85 -9.00
N THR A 20 25.76 -8.97 -8.31
CA THR A 20 27.20 -8.79 -8.46
C THR A 20 27.97 -10.06 -8.10
N LYS A 21 27.58 -10.79 -7.04
CA LYS A 21 28.19 -12.09 -6.70
C LYS A 21 27.98 -13.14 -7.80
N TYR A 22 26.77 -13.18 -8.38
CA TYR A 22 26.46 -14.11 -9.46
C TYR A 22 27.30 -13.82 -10.72
N GLU A 23 27.38 -12.55 -11.11
CA GLU A 23 28.21 -12.11 -12.24
C GLU A 23 29.70 -12.37 -11.99
N LEU A 24 30.18 -12.09 -10.78
CA LEU A 24 31.56 -12.35 -10.39
C LEU A 24 31.91 -13.83 -10.51
N ARG A 25 31.08 -14.72 -9.96
CA ARG A 25 31.29 -16.17 -10.05
C ARG A 25 31.36 -16.63 -11.51
N LYS A 26 30.43 -16.15 -12.35
CA LYS A 26 30.39 -16.52 -13.78
C LYS A 26 31.63 -16.01 -14.54
N ALA A 27 32.09 -14.80 -14.22
CA ALA A 27 33.29 -14.21 -14.81
C ALA A 27 34.55 -14.98 -14.37
N GLU A 28 34.67 -15.34 -13.08
CA GLU A 28 35.78 -16.14 -12.55
C GLU A 28 35.83 -17.54 -13.14
N GLU A 29 34.69 -18.24 -13.27
CA GLU A 29 34.60 -19.54 -13.94
C GLU A 29 35.09 -19.47 -15.40
N ARG A 30 34.71 -18.39 -16.12
CA ARG A 30 35.16 -18.18 -17.50
C ARG A 30 36.65 -17.85 -17.58
N ALA A 31 37.13 -16.96 -16.72
CA ALA A 31 38.55 -16.59 -16.66
C ALA A 31 39.43 -17.80 -16.34
N HIS A 32 38.99 -18.67 -15.42
CA HIS A 32 39.67 -19.91 -15.06
C HIS A 32 39.86 -20.83 -16.28
N ILE A 33 38.83 -20.97 -17.13
CA ILE A 33 38.93 -21.76 -18.37
C ILE A 33 39.91 -21.12 -19.37
N LEU A 34 39.83 -19.80 -19.58
CA LEU A 34 40.70 -19.08 -20.51
C LEU A 34 42.16 -19.13 -20.08
N GLU A 35 42.45 -19.04 -18.77
CA GLU A 35 43.80 -19.20 -18.22
C GLU A 35 44.38 -20.57 -18.57
N GLY A 36 43.60 -21.66 -18.39
CA GLY A 36 44.04 -23.00 -18.76
C GLY A 36 44.30 -23.14 -20.27
N LEU A 37 43.45 -22.53 -21.11
CA LEU A 37 43.65 -22.50 -22.56
C LEU A 37 44.92 -21.73 -22.96
N LEU A 38 45.21 -20.60 -22.30
CA LEU A 38 46.43 -19.83 -22.55
C LEU A 38 47.68 -20.62 -22.17
N ILE A 39 47.70 -21.27 -21.00
CA ILE A 39 48.80 -22.15 -20.57
C ILE A 39 49.04 -23.28 -21.58
N ALA A 40 47.95 -23.87 -22.10
CA ALA A 40 48.03 -24.92 -23.12
C ALA A 40 48.56 -24.41 -24.47
N LEU A 41 48.13 -23.22 -24.90
CA LEU A 41 48.62 -22.59 -26.13
C LEU A 41 50.09 -22.18 -26.05
N ASP A 42 50.56 -21.78 -24.86
CA ASP A 42 51.97 -21.44 -24.62
C ASP A 42 52.88 -22.68 -24.63
N ASN A 43 52.34 -23.86 -24.26
CA ASN A 43 53.08 -25.13 -24.17
C ASN A 43 52.57 -26.19 -25.16
N LEU A 44 52.19 -25.75 -26.37
CA LEU A 44 51.43 -26.56 -27.32
C LEU A 44 52.06 -27.92 -27.64
N ASP A 45 53.35 -27.93 -27.96
CA ASP A 45 54.04 -29.16 -28.39
C ASP A 45 54.07 -30.21 -27.27
N ALA A 46 54.26 -29.77 -26.03
CA ALA A 46 54.27 -30.63 -24.85
C ALA A 46 52.87 -31.20 -24.57
N VAL A 47 51.83 -30.37 -24.68
CA VAL A 47 50.43 -30.79 -24.54
C VAL A 47 50.04 -31.81 -25.61
N ILE A 48 50.38 -31.56 -26.88
CA ILE A 48 50.10 -32.49 -27.99
C ILE A 48 50.85 -33.81 -27.79
N LYS A 49 52.12 -33.77 -27.37
CA LYS A 49 52.92 -34.96 -27.10
C LYS A 49 52.26 -35.81 -26.00
N LEU A 50 51.89 -35.19 -24.88
CA LEU A 50 51.23 -35.88 -23.77
C LEU A 50 49.90 -36.53 -24.20
N ILE A 51 49.07 -35.81 -24.96
CA ILE A 51 47.79 -36.34 -25.44
C ILE A 51 48.01 -37.51 -26.41
N ARG A 52 49.05 -37.47 -27.26
CA ARG A 52 49.38 -38.55 -28.20
C ARG A 52 50.01 -39.77 -27.54
N GLU A 53 50.72 -39.61 -26.43
CA GLU A 53 51.33 -40.70 -25.66
C GLU A 53 50.31 -41.40 -24.74
N SER A 54 49.24 -40.70 -24.35
CA SER A 54 48.18 -41.24 -23.50
C SER A 54 47.30 -42.23 -24.27
N ALA A 55 46.98 -43.38 -23.65
CA ALA A 55 46.16 -44.41 -24.28
C ALA A 55 44.66 -44.11 -24.18
N THR A 56 44.24 -43.34 -23.17
CA THR A 56 42.82 -43.02 -22.92
C THR A 56 42.60 -41.53 -22.59
N PRO A 57 41.39 -40.98 -22.87
CA PRO A 57 41.07 -39.59 -22.50
C PRO A 57 41.19 -39.27 -20.99
N PRO A 58 40.79 -40.17 -20.05
CA PRO A 58 41.02 -39.94 -18.62
C PRO A 58 42.51 -39.84 -18.25
N GLU A 59 43.36 -40.68 -18.84
CA GLU A 59 44.81 -40.64 -18.63
C GLU A 59 45.42 -39.32 -19.13
N ALA A 60 45.00 -38.86 -20.32
CA ALA A 60 45.41 -37.57 -20.85
C ALA A 60 44.95 -36.41 -19.94
N LYS A 61 43.72 -36.48 -19.40
CA LYS A 61 43.20 -35.48 -18.45
C LYS A 61 44.06 -35.41 -17.18
N ASP A 62 44.35 -36.56 -16.57
CA ASP A 62 45.13 -36.64 -15.34
C ASP A 62 46.60 -36.20 -15.58
N GLY A 63 47.14 -36.50 -16.76
CA GLY A 63 48.45 -36.01 -17.21
C GLY A 63 48.50 -34.49 -17.36
N LEU A 64 47.47 -33.88 -17.98
CA LEU A 64 47.36 -32.42 -18.08
C LEU A 64 47.25 -31.74 -16.72
N MET A 65 46.47 -32.32 -15.80
CA MET A 65 46.32 -31.81 -14.44
C MET A 65 47.63 -31.85 -13.66
N SER A 66 48.35 -32.96 -13.73
CA SER A 66 49.59 -33.16 -12.96
C SER A 66 50.79 -32.39 -13.51
N GLN A 67 51.01 -32.36 -14.84
CA GLN A 67 52.17 -31.70 -15.44
C GLN A 67 52.05 -30.18 -15.53
N PHE A 68 50.83 -29.67 -15.76
CA PHE A 68 50.60 -28.24 -15.99
C PHE A 68 49.84 -27.57 -14.83
N ASN A 69 49.63 -28.28 -13.72
CA ASN A 69 48.92 -27.80 -12.52
C ASN A 69 47.53 -27.23 -12.85
N LEU A 70 46.81 -27.92 -13.74
CA LEU A 70 45.49 -27.50 -14.23
C LEU A 70 44.37 -28.14 -13.42
N SER A 71 43.22 -27.46 -13.31
CA SER A 71 42.02 -28.06 -12.74
C SER A 71 41.37 -29.05 -13.70
N GLU A 72 40.50 -29.91 -13.18
CA GLU A 72 39.74 -30.87 -14.00
C GLU A 72 38.93 -30.17 -15.11
N ILE A 73 38.35 -29.01 -14.81
CA ILE A 73 37.55 -28.23 -15.77
C ILE A 73 38.45 -27.67 -16.88
N GLN A 74 39.64 -27.19 -16.54
CA GLN A 74 40.62 -26.69 -17.53
C GLN A 74 41.14 -27.83 -18.42
N ALA A 75 41.54 -28.95 -17.82
CA ALA A 75 42.02 -30.13 -18.56
C ALA A 75 40.95 -30.64 -19.55
N LYS A 76 39.69 -30.71 -19.11
CA LYS A 76 38.58 -31.05 -20.00
C LYS A 76 38.40 -30.04 -21.13
N ALA A 77 38.46 -28.74 -20.84
CA ALA A 77 38.35 -27.68 -21.85
C ALA A 77 39.47 -27.73 -22.91
N ILE A 78 40.68 -28.13 -22.51
CA ILE A 78 41.82 -28.33 -23.43
C ILE A 78 41.59 -29.55 -24.33
N LEU A 79 41.11 -30.67 -23.76
CA LEU A 79 40.79 -31.87 -24.55
C LEU A 79 39.66 -31.62 -25.56
N ASP A 80 38.69 -30.77 -25.21
CA ASP A 80 37.56 -30.38 -26.07
C ASP A 80 37.92 -29.26 -27.08
N MET A 81 39.17 -28.79 -27.10
CA MET A 81 39.63 -27.72 -27.98
C MET A 81 39.63 -28.17 -29.46
N ARG A 82 39.27 -27.24 -30.36
CA ARG A 82 39.36 -27.45 -31.82
C ARG A 82 40.68 -26.91 -32.37
N LEU A 83 41.29 -27.61 -33.33
CA LEU A 83 42.55 -27.22 -33.99
C LEU A 83 42.55 -25.80 -34.58
N GLN A 84 41.40 -25.24 -34.93
CA GLN A 84 41.27 -23.86 -35.43
C GLN A 84 41.68 -22.80 -34.38
N ARG A 85 41.58 -23.11 -33.09
CA ARG A 85 41.97 -22.23 -31.97
C ARG A 85 43.49 -22.03 -31.84
N LEU A 86 44.27 -22.80 -32.59
CA LEU A 86 45.73 -22.75 -32.60
C LEU A 86 46.29 -21.61 -33.46
N THR A 87 45.45 -20.94 -34.25
CA THR A 87 45.87 -19.82 -35.08
C THR A 87 46.24 -18.61 -34.21
N GLY A 88 47.23 -17.82 -34.65
CA GLY A 88 47.68 -16.63 -33.89
C GLY A 88 46.54 -15.67 -33.57
N LEU A 89 45.64 -15.41 -34.53
CA LEU A 89 44.46 -14.57 -34.35
C LEU A 89 43.51 -15.07 -33.25
N GLU A 90 43.32 -16.39 -33.12
CA GLU A 90 42.46 -16.94 -32.07
C GLU A 90 43.11 -16.89 -30.69
N ARG A 91 44.43 -17.04 -30.62
CA ARG A 91 45.20 -16.84 -29.38
C ARG A 91 45.09 -15.40 -28.90
N ASP A 92 45.25 -14.43 -29.79
CA ASP A 92 45.16 -13.00 -29.44
C ASP A 92 43.76 -12.65 -28.93
N LYS A 93 42.70 -13.15 -29.58
CA LYS A 93 41.31 -12.97 -29.08
C LYS A 93 41.07 -13.57 -27.71
N ILE A 94 41.60 -14.78 -27.43
CA ILE A 94 41.48 -15.42 -26.12
C ILE A 94 42.18 -14.59 -25.05
N LYS A 95 43.34 -14.02 -25.39
CA LYS A 95 44.09 -13.14 -24.50
C LYS A 95 43.34 -11.83 -24.22
N GLU A 96 42.80 -11.19 -25.26
CA GLU A 96 41.96 -9.99 -25.11
C GLU A 96 40.73 -10.27 -24.24
N GLU A 97 40.00 -11.37 -24.51
CA GLU A 97 38.83 -11.79 -23.71
C GLU A 97 39.21 -12.00 -22.23
N TYR A 98 40.37 -12.64 -21.97
CA TYR A 98 40.87 -12.83 -20.62
C TYR A 98 41.20 -11.50 -19.92
N GLU A 99 41.88 -10.58 -20.61
CA GLU A 99 42.24 -9.27 -20.06
C GLU A 99 41.00 -8.42 -19.73
N GLU A 100 39.98 -8.44 -20.59
CA GLU A 100 38.70 -7.77 -20.34
C GLU A 100 37.94 -8.38 -19.15
N LEU A 101 37.93 -9.71 -19.05
CA LEU A 101 37.32 -10.40 -17.92
C LEU A 101 38.04 -10.10 -16.61
N GLN A 102 39.37 -10.02 -16.60
CA GLN A 102 40.13 -9.64 -15.41
C GLN A 102 39.78 -8.23 -14.93
N LYS A 103 39.65 -7.26 -15.85
CA LYS A 103 39.16 -5.91 -15.51
C LYS A 103 37.75 -5.95 -14.92
N THR A 104 36.87 -6.75 -15.52
CA THR A 104 35.49 -6.92 -15.05
C THR A 104 35.44 -7.53 -13.65
N ILE A 105 36.22 -8.59 -13.40
CA ILE A 105 36.35 -9.24 -12.09
C ILE A 105 36.86 -8.26 -11.04
N ALA A 106 37.87 -7.46 -11.38
CA ALA A 106 38.41 -6.43 -10.49
C ALA A 106 37.33 -5.41 -10.09
N ASN A 107 36.58 -4.89 -11.07
CA ASN A 107 35.48 -3.97 -10.83
C ASN A 107 34.37 -4.60 -9.97
N LEU A 108 33.98 -5.86 -10.23
CA LEU A 108 32.96 -6.56 -9.45
C LEU A 108 33.41 -6.80 -8.00
N LYS A 109 34.69 -7.14 -7.78
CA LYS A 109 35.27 -7.26 -6.43
C LYS A 109 35.28 -5.92 -5.71
N GLU A 110 35.60 -4.83 -6.42
CA GLU A 110 35.55 -3.48 -5.88
C GLU A 110 34.12 -3.12 -5.43
N ILE A 111 33.11 -3.38 -6.25
CA ILE A 111 31.68 -3.14 -5.90
C ILE A 111 31.27 -3.94 -4.65
N LEU A 112 31.73 -5.17 -4.50
CA LEU A 112 31.41 -5.99 -3.32
C LEU A 112 32.12 -5.51 -2.04
N SER A 113 33.32 -4.94 -2.16
CA SER A 113 34.06 -4.41 -1.02
C SER A 113 33.60 -3.01 -0.59
N ASN A 114 33.19 -2.16 -1.54
CA ASN A 114 32.83 -0.77 -1.30
C ASN A 114 31.30 -0.58 -1.23
N GLU A 115 30.80 -0.29 -0.04
CA GLU A 115 29.38 -0.01 0.16
C GLU A 115 28.88 1.28 -0.51
N GLY A 116 29.71 2.31 -0.58
CA GLY A 116 29.38 3.56 -1.25
C GLY A 116 29.11 3.37 -2.74
N LEU A 117 29.93 2.56 -3.41
CA LEU A 117 29.71 2.22 -4.83
C LEU A 117 28.40 1.48 -5.05
N ARG A 118 28.00 0.58 -4.14
CA ARG A 118 26.70 -0.11 -4.25
C ARG A 118 25.54 0.86 -4.16
N TYR A 119 25.59 1.81 -3.22
CA TYR A 119 24.55 2.84 -3.12
C TYR A 119 24.54 3.80 -4.31
N GLN A 120 25.71 4.10 -4.88
CA GLN A 120 25.81 4.89 -6.10
C GLN A 120 25.14 4.17 -7.28
N ILE A 121 25.40 2.87 -7.47
CA ILE A 121 24.72 2.05 -8.49
C ILE A 121 23.20 2.08 -8.30
N ILE A 122 22.71 1.87 -7.07
CA ILE A 122 21.27 1.92 -6.79
C ILE A 122 20.69 3.28 -7.14
N LYS A 123 21.41 4.37 -6.83
CA LYS A 123 20.98 5.73 -7.14
C LYS A 123 20.89 5.96 -8.64
N ASP A 124 21.90 5.53 -9.39
CA ASP A 124 21.95 5.70 -10.84
C ASP A 124 20.84 4.89 -11.53
N GLU A 125 20.61 3.65 -11.12
CA GLU A 125 19.48 2.83 -11.58
C GLU A 125 18.11 3.47 -11.29
N LEU A 126 17.95 4.08 -10.09
CA LEU A 126 16.70 4.76 -9.74
C LEU A 126 16.48 6.03 -10.56
N ILE A 127 17.54 6.75 -10.91
CA ILE A 127 17.47 7.91 -11.81
C ILE A 127 17.05 7.45 -13.21
N GLU A 128 17.66 6.39 -13.73
CA GLU A 128 17.28 5.83 -15.04
C GLU A 128 15.80 5.40 -15.06
N ILE A 129 15.32 4.74 -14.01
CA ILE A 129 13.90 4.37 -13.89
C ILE A 129 13.01 5.62 -13.86
N LYS A 130 13.41 6.67 -13.13
CA LYS A 130 12.68 7.93 -13.07
C LYS A 130 12.60 8.60 -14.45
N GLU A 131 13.68 8.60 -15.22
CA GLU A 131 13.71 9.17 -16.56
C GLU A 131 12.87 8.37 -17.55
N LYS A 132 12.88 7.04 -17.43
CA LYS A 132 12.15 6.14 -18.33
C LYS A 132 10.65 6.08 -18.07
N PHE A 133 10.23 6.20 -16.81
CA PHE A 133 8.84 5.95 -16.38
C PHE A 133 8.21 7.10 -15.61
N GLY A 134 8.89 8.23 -15.44
CA GLY A 134 8.35 9.39 -14.72
C GLY A 134 7.21 10.07 -15.49
N ASP A 135 6.18 10.49 -14.78
CA ASP A 135 5.08 11.32 -15.30
C ASP A 135 4.90 12.61 -14.49
N GLU A 136 4.25 13.59 -15.10
CA GLU A 136 3.88 14.81 -14.41
C GLU A 136 2.78 14.55 -13.37
N ARG A 137 2.83 15.32 -12.28
CA ARG A 137 1.86 15.22 -11.22
C ARG A 137 0.47 15.60 -11.73
N ARG A 138 -0.46 14.65 -11.69
CA ARG A 138 -1.86 14.87 -12.11
C ARG A 138 -2.73 15.56 -11.07
N THR A 139 -2.39 15.38 -9.79
CA THR A 139 -3.13 15.95 -8.67
C THR A 139 -2.55 17.29 -8.27
N ASP A 140 -3.35 18.33 -8.31
CA ASP A 140 -3.02 19.62 -7.74
C ASP A 140 -3.41 19.69 -6.26
N ILE A 141 -2.54 20.21 -5.40
CA ILE A 141 -2.85 20.45 -3.98
C ILE A 141 -3.07 21.94 -3.81
N ASN A 142 -4.34 22.33 -3.87
CA ASN A 142 -4.77 23.67 -3.53
C ASN A 142 -5.03 23.74 -2.02
N TYR A 143 -4.15 24.42 -1.30
CA TYR A 143 -4.41 24.81 0.07
C TYR A 143 -5.49 25.91 0.06
N ALA A 144 -6.75 25.51 0.19
CA ALA A 144 -7.83 26.44 0.48
C ALA A 144 -7.82 26.72 1.99
N GLY A 145 -7.41 27.92 2.39
CA GLY A 145 -7.39 28.37 3.79
C GLY A 145 -6.27 29.35 4.10
N GLU A 146 -6.41 30.08 5.21
CA GLU A 146 -5.35 30.95 5.73
C GLU A 146 -4.33 30.13 6.56
N PRO A 147 -3.07 30.59 6.67
CA PRO A 147 -2.08 29.94 7.54
C PRO A 147 -2.62 29.82 8.98
N GLY A 148 -2.91 28.59 9.41
CA GLY A 148 -3.50 28.30 10.72
C GLY A 148 -4.85 27.58 10.68
N ASP A 149 -5.47 27.48 9.51
CA ASP A 149 -6.70 26.72 9.33
C ASP A 149 -6.49 25.22 9.62
N LYS A 150 -7.37 24.67 10.46
CA LYS A 150 -7.36 23.24 10.84
C LYS A 150 -8.42 22.50 10.01
N LEU A 151 -7.98 21.57 9.16
CA LEU A 151 -8.88 20.66 8.47
C LEU A 151 -9.56 19.74 9.49
N ARG A 152 -10.90 19.80 9.56
CA ARG A 152 -11.71 18.97 10.48
C ARG A 152 -12.41 17.81 9.78
N ALA A 153 -12.86 18.04 8.55
CA ALA A 153 -13.54 17.05 7.75
C ALA A 153 -13.12 17.20 6.29
N TYR A 154 -13.04 16.08 5.59
CA TYR A 154 -12.94 16.04 4.13
C TYR A 154 -13.98 15.06 3.62
N ILE A 155 -14.53 15.34 2.45
CA ILE A 155 -15.52 14.49 1.80
C ILE A 155 -14.99 14.17 0.42
N LYS A 156 -14.94 12.88 0.08
CA LYS A 156 -14.70 12.47 -1.30
C LYS A 156 -16.00 12.64 -2.07
N THR A 157 -15.97 13.46 -3.11
CA THR A 157 -17.08 13.62 -4.06
C THR A 157 -16.67 13.04 -5.41
N ASN A 158 -17.65 12.57 -6.18
CA ASN A 158 -17.45 12.24 -7.59
C ASN A 158 -17.51 13.53 -8.43
N ASN A 159 -18.01 13.43 -9.67
CA ASN A 159 -18.07 14.56 -10.59
C ASN A 159 -19.08 15.61 -10.13
N LEU A 160 -18.60 16.78 -9.71
CA LEU A 160 -19.46 17.91 -9.31
C LEU A 160 -20.17 18.60 -10.49
N ASN A 161 -19.85 18.24 -11.73
CA ASN A 161 -20.54 18.73 -12.93
C ASN A 161 -21.71 17.84 -13.37
N ASP A 162 -21.90 16.70 -12.71
CA ASP A 162 -23.02 15.79 -13.00
C ASP A 162 -24.28 16.28 -12.26
N GLU A 163 -25.27 16.73 -13.03
CA GLU A 163 -26.52 17.28 -12.49
C GLU A 163 -27.33 16.25 -11.70
N GLU A 164 -27.30 14.97 -12.09
CA GLU A 164 -28.03 13.91 -11.38
C GLU A 164 -27.35 13.62 -10.04
N TYR A 165 -26.01 13.55 -10.05
CA TYR A 165 -25.22 13.33 -8.84
C TYR A 165 -25.37 14.46 -7.81
N ILE A 166 -25.28 15.72 -8.22
CA ILE A 166 -25.36 16.85 -7.28
C ILE A 166 -26.77 17.08 -6.71
N ASN A 167 -27.82 16.66 -7.41
CA ASN A 167 -29.21 16.79 -6.96
C ASN A 167 -29.68 15.60 -6.13
N SER A 168 -29.09 14.41 -6.32
CA SER A 168 -29.38 13.21 -5.52
C SER A 168 -28.61 13.17 -4.19
N HIS A 169 -27.53 13.94 -4.05
CA HIS A 169 -26.67 13.89 -2.87
C HIS A 169 -26.80 15.12 -1.96
N ASN A 170 -26.59 14.88 -0.66
CA ASN A 170 -26.59 15.89 0.38
C ASN A 170 -25.31 15.82 1.22
N VAL A 171 -24.95 16.94 1.82
CA VAL A 171 -23.87 17.05 2.81
C VAL A 171 -24.52 17.25 4.18
N ILE A 172 -24.31 16.28 5.07
CA ILE A 172 -24.69 16.37 6.48
C ILE A 172 -23.48 16.74 7.30
N MET A 173 -23.61 17.83 8.04
CA MET A 173 -22.61 18.35 8.97
C MET A 173 -23.15 18.25 10.38
N VAL A 174 -22.29 17.89 11.31
CA VAL A 174 -22.65 17.80 12.73
C VAL A 174 -21.57 18.47 13.57
N THR A 175 -22.02 19.26 14.54
CA THR A 175 -21.15 19.96 15.47
C THR A 175 -21.03 19.24 16.81
N MET A 176 -20.04 19.63 17.60
CA MET A 176 -19.77 19.10 18.94
C MET A 176 -20.96 19.27 19.88
N ASN A 177 -21.70 20.37 19.70
CA ASN A 177 -22.89 20.67 20.49
C ASN A 177 -24.16 19.99 19.96
N GLY A 178 -24.03 19.06 19.01
CA GLY A 178 -25.15 18.27 18.47
C GLY A 178 -26.01 19.02 17.44
N VAL A 179 -25.49 20.09 16.82
CA VAL A 179 -26.18 20.77 15.72
C VAL A 179 -25.98 19.96 14.44
N VAL A 180 -27.06 19.38 13.92
CA VAL A 180 -27.08 18.69 12.63
C VAL A 180 -27.61 19.63 11.54
N LYS A 181 -26.85 19.77 10.45
CA LYS A 181 -27.21 20.57 9.28
C LYS A 181 -27.11 19.72 8.02
N LYS A 182 -28.20 19.64 7.25
CA LYS A 182 -28.24 19.03 5.92
C LYS A 182 -28.27 20.12 4.85
N THR A 183 -27.42 20.03 3.84
CA THR A 183 -27.38 20.96 2.71
C THR A 183 -27.16 20.18 1.41
N SER A 184 -27.88 20.53 0.34
CA SER A 184 -27.72 19.87 -0.97
C SER A 184 -26.28 19.98 -1.49
N LEU A 185 -25.78 18.94 -2.16
CA LEU A 185 -24.45 18.93 -2.77
C LEU A 185 -24.31 19.98 -3.90
N GLU A 186 -25.40 20.27 -4.61
CA GLU A 186 -25.49 21.32 -5.64
C GLU A 186 -24.92 22.67 -5.14
N GLN A 187 -25.12 22.99 -3.87
CA GLN A 187 -24.66 24.23 -3.23
C GLN A 187 -23.11 24.35 -3.14
N TYR A 188 -22.41 23.25 -3.40
CA TYR A 188 -20.94 23.11 -3.38
C TYR A 188 -20.36 22.75 -4.75
N SER A 189 -21.21 22.57 -5.78
CA SER A 189 -20.81 22.14 -7.14
C SER A 189 -19.83 23.09 -7.83
N ARG A 190 -19.79 24.36 -7.42
CA ARG A 190 -18.94 25.41 -8.00
C ARG A 190 -17.92 25.93 -6.98
N PRO A 191 -16.87 25.14 -6.65
CA PRO A 191 -15.83 25.56 -5.69
C PRO A 191 -15.12 26.83 -6.16
N ARG A 192 -14.83 27.73 -5.22
CA ARG A 192 -14.10 28.99 -5.47
C ARG A 192 -12.67 28.87 -4.92
N SER A 193 -11.73 29.62 -5.49
CA SER A 193 -10.33 29.68 -5.04
C SER A 193 -10.19 30.01 -3.56
N ASN A 194 -11.04 30.92 -3.05
CA ASN A 194 -11.00 31.36 -1.65
C ASN A 194 -11.86 30.48 -0.73
N GLY A 195 -12.26 29.31 -1.20
CA GLY A 195 -13.16 28.43 -0.46
C GLY A 195 -14.60 28.95 -0.38
N ILE A 196 -15.42 28.17 0.30
CA ILE A 196 -16.87 28.28 0.29
C ILE A 196 -17.38 28.02 1.70
N ASN A 197 -18.04 29.00 2.33
CA ASN A 197 -18.60 28.81 3.68
C ASN A 197 -19.75 27.78 3.64
N ALA A 198 -19.56 26.65 4.32
CA ALA A 198 -20.51 25.54 4.40
C ALA A 198 -21.48 25.67 5.60
N ILE A 199 -20.95 26.06 6.76
CA ILE A 199 -21.70 26.19 8.01
C ILE A 199 -21.17 27.37 8.83
N THR A 200 -22.07 28.09 9.49
CA THR A 200 -21.72 29.07 10.53
C THR A 200 -21.71 28.36 11.87
N ILE A 201 -20.54 28.29 12.50
CA ILE A 201 -20.34 27.68 13.81
C ILE A 201 -20.59 28.75 14.89
N ARG A 202 -21.33 28.41 15.94
CA ARG A 202 -21.59 29.30 17.08
C ARG A 202 -20.40 29.34 18.03
N GLU A 203 -20.31 30.40 18.83
CA GLU A 203 -19.28 30.50 19.88
C GLU A 203 -19.34 29.29 20.83
N GLY A 204 -18.19 28.70 21.14
CA GLY A 204 -18.09 27.48 21.96
C GLY A 204 -18.51 26.18 21.27
N ASP A 205 -18.79 26.20 19.97
CA ASP A 205 -19.09 25.01 19.16
C ASP A 205 -17.98 24.75 18.14
N ARG A 206 -17.93 23.55 17.58
CA ARG A 206 -17.00 23.19 16.49
C ARG A 206 -17.61 22.13 15.59
N LEU A 207 -17.29 22.17 14.30
CA LEU A 207 -17.64 21.09 13.38
C LEU A 207 -16.84 19.83 13.78
N LEU A 208 -17.55 18.72 13.98
CA LEU A 208 -16.92 17.43 14.20
C LEU A 208 -16.65 16.74 12.88
N GLU A 209 -17.70 16.53 12.09
CA GLU A 209 -17.60 15.79 10.85
C GLU A 209 -18.63 16.26 9.82
N ALA A 210 -18.33 15.97 8.56
CA ALA A 210 -19.24 16.14 7.46
C ALA A 210 -19.27 14.84 6.63
N LYS A 211 -20.45 14.36 6.27
CA LYS A 211 -20.68 13.13 5.50
C LYS A 211 -21.52 13.42 4.27
N LEU A 212 -21.21 12.73 3.18
CA LEU A 212 -22.04 12.69 1.98
C LEU A 212 -23.15 11.66 2.14
N THR A 213 -24.35 12.03 1.78
CA THR A 213 -25.56 11.20 1.86
C THR A 213 -26.37 11.30 0.56
N ASN A 214 -27.36 10.43 0.37
CA ASN A 214 -28.05 10.21 -0.92
C ASN A 214 -29.58 10.33 -0.85
N GLY A 215 -30.12 10.97 0.19
CA GLY A 215 -31.56 11.08 0.47
C GLY A 215 -32.08 9.99 1.41
N ASN A 216 -31.54 8.76 1.31
CA ASN A 216 -32.03 7.58 2.04
C ASN A 216 -31.06 7.09 3.13
N SER A 217 -30.00 7.84 3.41
CA SER A 217 -28.99 7.44 4.39
C SER A 217 -29.54 7.56 5.81
N GLN A 218 -29.06 6.68 6.71
CA GLN A 218 -29.32 6.83 8.14
C GLN A 218 -28.09 7.36 8.86
N ILE A 219 -28.33 8.25 9.82
CA ILE A 219 -27.29 8.93 10.59
C ILE A 219 -27.33 8.42 12.01
N MET A 220 -26.19 7.94 12.48
CA MET A 220 -25.98 7.58 13.87
C MET A 220 -25.03 8.59 14.51
N ILE A 221 -25.40 9.10 15.68
CA ILE A 221 -24.58 10.02 16.47
C ILE A 221 -24.42 9.45 17.87
N ALA A 222 -23.19 9.41 18.36
CA ALA A 222 -22.86 8.95 19.69
C ALA A 222 -22.21 10.05 20.54
N THR A 223 -22.50 10.01 21.84
CA THR A 223 -21.91 10.88 22.87
C THR A 223 -20.74 10.16 23.54
N ASN A 224 -19.82 10.92 24.14
CA ASN A 224 -18.72 10.37 24.95
C ASN A 224 -19.18 9.58 26.19
N GLN A 225 -20.46 9.68 26.58
CA GLN A 225 -21.08 8.93 27.67
C GLN A 225 -21.79 7.64 27.25
N GLY A 226 -21.54 7.15 26.02
CA GLY A 226 -22.07 5.87 25.56
C GLY A 226 -23.56 5.89 25.16
N LYS A 227 -24.17 7.08 25.02
CA LYS A 227 -25.51 7.21 24.42
C LYS A 227 -25.39 7.39 22.91
N ALA A 228 -26.28 6.76 22.15
CA ALA A 228 -26.36 6.92 20.70
C ALA A 228 -27.80 7.16 20.23
N ILE A 229 -27.94 7.84 19.10
CA ILE A 229 -29.21 8.03 18.40
C ILE A 229 -29.02 7.70 16.92
N ARG A 230 -30.01 7.04 16.33
CA ARG A 230 -30.08 6.69 14.90
C ARG A 230 -31.34 7.32 14.31
N PHE A 231 -31.23 7.99 13.17
CA PHE A 231 -32.37 8.61 12.48
C PHE A 231 -32.14 8.63 10.97
N GLU A 232 -33.22 8.58 10.20
CA GLU A 232 -33.21 8.78 8.74
C GLU A 232 -32.87 10.23 8.40
N GLU A 233 -32.07 10.44 7.37
CA GLU A 233 -31.67 11.79 6.97
C GLU A 233 -32.84 12.66 6.49
N GLU A 234 -33.92 12.06 5.98
CA GLU A 234 -35.14 12.77 5.56
C GLU A 234 -35.75 13.59 6.71
N LYS A 235 -35.60 13.11 7.95
CA LYS A 235 -36.09 13.81 9.16
C LYS A 235 -35.32 15.10 9.43
N VAL A 236 -34.14 15.27 8.85
CA VAL A 236 -33.38 16.52 8.89
C VAL A 236 -33.77 17.36 7.69
N ARG A 237 -34.32 18.56 7.90
CA ARG A 237 -34.66 19.47 6.79
C ARG A 237 -33.40 19.94 6.05
N THR A 238 -33.48 20.00 4.73
CA THR A 238 -32.43 20.60 3.90
C THR A 238 -32.41 22.12 4.12
N MET A 239 -31.24 22.69 4.37
CA MET A 239 -31.04 24.12 4.58
C MET A 239 -29.93 24.66 3.67
N GLY A 240 -30.07 25.91 3.25
CA GLY A 240 -29.02 26.63 2.52
C GLY A 240 -27.74 26.85 3.34
N ARG A 241 -26.65 27.13 2.65
CA ARG A 241 -25.32 27.30 3.27
C ARG A 241 -25.23 28.45 4.26
N THR A 242 -25.90 29.57 3.98
CA THR A 242 -25.95 30.78 4.83
C THR A 242 -26.96 30.70 5.97
N ALA A 243 -27.86 29.71 5.96
CA ALA A 243 -28.82 29.54 7.04
C ALA A 243 -28.10 29.13 8.33
N SER A 244 -28.27 29.94 9.38
CA SER A 244 -27.91 29.54 10.74
C SER A 244 -28.76 28.35 11.12
N GLY A 245 -28.15 27.17 11.29
CA GLY A 245 -28.86 25.95 11.65
C GLY A 245 -29.74 26.20 12.87
N SER A 246 -31.04 26.33 12.68
CA SER A 246 -31.97 26.56 13.78
C SER A 246 -32.08 25.26 14.55
N GLY A 247 -31.75 25.34 15.85
CA GLY A 247 -31.52 24.19 16.70
C GLY A 247 -32.71 23.27 16.81
N VAL A 248 -32.39 21.99 16.95
CA VAL A 248 -33.34 20.90 17.12
C VAL A 248 -32.91 20.22 18.47
N THR A 249 -33.39 20.70 19.65
CA THR A 249 -33.30 20.28 21.11
C THR A 249 -34.41 19.34 21.67
N ILE A 250 -34.22 18.02 21.79
CA ILE A 250 -35.22 17.01 22.24
C ILE A 250 -35.02 17.01 23.72
N ARG A 251 -36.10 17.31 24.43
CA ARG A 251 -36.18 17.01 25.84
C ARG A 251 -36.93 15.69 25.95
N MET A 252 -36.20 14.60 26.04
CA MET A 252 -36.68 13.38 26.70
C MET A 252 -35.51 12.81 27.49
N ALA A 253 -35.77 12.53 28.77
CA ALA A 253 -34.82 11.86 29.63
C ALA A 253 -34.64 10.43 29.13
N VAL A 254 -33.38 10.03 28.91
CA VAL A 254 -32.98 8.70 28.40
C VAL A 254 -33.28 7.57 29.43
N ALA A 255 -33.83 7.90 30.60
CA ALA A 255 -34.28 6.93 31.58
C ALA A 255 -35.72 6.41 31.33
N GLU A 256 -36.50 7.04 30.44
CA GLU A 256 -37.95 6.75 30.33
C GLU A 256 -38.44 6.22 28.97
N MET A 257 -37.58 5.95 27.97
CA MET A 257 -38.09 5.50 26.67
C MET A 257 -37.98 3.99 26.43
N ARG A 258 -39.17 3.38 26.36
CA ARG A 258 -39.47 2.02 25.90
C ARG A 258 -39.17 1.84 24.42
N ILE A 259 -38.81 0.61 24.08
CA ILE A 259 -38.71 0.09 22.71
C ILE A 259 -40.11 -0.09 22.13
N MET A 260 -40.21 0.17 20.82
CA MET A 260 -41.32 -0.08 19.88
C MET A 260 -42.27 1.07 19.53
N GLY A 261 -42.38 1.30 18.22
CA GLY A 261 -43.67 1.38 17.54
C GLY A 261 -44.24 2.76 17.20
N ARG A 262 -44.21 3.08 15.90
CA ARG A 262 -45.07 4.02 15.15
C ARG A 262 -44.83 5.55 15.21
N ALA A 263 -45.17 6.12 14.06
CA ALA A 263 -44.88 7.45 13.54
C ALA A 263 -45.32 8.64 14.40
N THR A 264 -44.51 9.70 14.45
CA THR A 264 -44.96 11.10 14.31
C THR A 264 -43.78 12.05 14.12
N GLN A 265 -44.10 13.16 13.46
CA GLN A 265 -43.20 14.17 12.92
C GLN A 265 -42.53 15.05 13.99
N GLY A 266 -41.29 15.44 13.69
CA GLY A 266 -40.65 16.66 14.23
C GLY A 266 -39.98 16.49 15.58
N VAL A 267 -38.69 16.14 15.60
CA VAL A 267 -37.90 16.22 16.83
C VAL A 267 -36.39 16.41 16.60
N ARG A 268 -35.72 16.70 17.70
CA ARG A 268 -34.74 17.71 18.14
C ARG A 268 -33.53 16.91 18.73
N LEU A 269 -32.58 16.37 17.97
CA LEU A 269 -32.00 15.04 18.31
C LEU A 269 -31.13 14.79 19.60
N ILE A 270 -30.44 15.75 20.25
CA ILE A 270 -29.66 15.48 21.50
C ILE A 270 -29.66 16.71 22.44
N LYS A 271 -29.79 16.55 23.77
CA LYS A 271 -29.52 17.61 24.77
C LYS A 271 -28.29 17.25 25.60
N LEU A 272 -27.18 17.94 25.33
CA LEU A 272 -25.93 17.83 26.06
C LEU A 272 -26.05 18.56 27.41
N LYS A 273 -25.50 17.97 28.49
CA LYS A 273 -25.24 18.67 29.76
C LYS A 273 -23.98 19.55 29.63
N ASP A 274 -23.68 20.37 30.64
CA ASP A 274 -22.53 21.29 30.66
C ASP A 274 -21.15 20.60 30.48
N SER A 275 -21.11 19.27 30.42
CA SER A 275 -19.92 18.43 30.18
C SER A 275 -20.07 17.38 29.06
N ASP A 276 -21.21 17.30 28.37
CA ASP A 276 -21.43 16.28 27.34
C ASP A 276 -21.02 16.81 25.98
N GLU A 277 -20.29 16.01 25.20
CA GLU A 277 -19.99 16.33 23.80
C GLU A 277 -20.30 15.12 22.90
N ILE A 278 -20.65 15.42 21.65
CA ILE A 278 -20.70 14.40 20.61
C ILE A 278 -19.28 13.90 20.36
N SER A 279 -19.11 12.58 20.35
CA SER A 279 -17.80 11.93 20.21
C SER A 279 -17.61 11.27 18.86
N ALA A 280 -18.69 10.77 18.24
CA ALA A 280 -18.60 10.02 16.99
C ALA A 280 -19.88 10.12 16.16
N ILE A 281 -19.72 9.99 14.84
CA ILE A 281 -20.80 10.01 13.85
C ILE A 281 -20.54 8.88 12.87
N ALA A 282 -21.58 8.14 12.53
CA ALA A 282 -21.55 7.13 11.49
C ALA A 282 -22.70 7.36 10.49
N LYS A 283 -22.39 7.22 9.21
CA LYS A 283 -23.39 7.01 8.16
C LYS A 283 -23.65 5.50 8.11
N VAL A 284 -24.89 5.08 8.27
CA VAL A 284 -25.32 3.70 8.11
C VAL A 284 -26.00 3.58 6.76
N GLU A 285 -25.46 2.74 5.89
CA GLU A 285 -26.11 2.35 4.64
C GLU A 285 -27.24 1.37 4.98
N VAL A 286 -28.42 1.59 4.42
CA VAL A 286 -29.57 0.71 4.63
C VAL A 286 -29.59 -0.26 3.46
N ASP A 287 -29.17 -1.49 3.70
CA ASP A 287 -29.34 -2.58 2.74
C ASP A 287 -30.82 -2.98 2.73
N GLN A 288 -31.47 -2.92 1.56
CA GLN A 288 -32.88 -3.28 1.39
C GLN A 288 -33.10 -4.80 1.22
N GLU A 289 -32.12 -5.65 1.54
CA GLU A 289 -32.20 -7.11 1.39
C GLU A 289 -32.20 -7.86 2.74
N ALA A 290 -32.92 -7.34 3.74
CA ALA A 290 -33.16 -8.05 5.00
C ALA A 290 -34.59 -7.82 5.53
N GLU A 291 -35.58 -8.02 4.66
CA GLU A 291 -36.94 -8.37 5.06
C GLU A 291 -37.27 -9.70 4.40
N ASP A 292 -36.86 -10.80 5.03
CA ASP A 292 -37.55 -12.09 5.02
C ASP A 292 -36.76 -13.11 5.86
N GLY A 293 -37.42 -13.69 6.87
CA GLY A 293 -36.90 -14.83 7.62
C GLY A 293 -36.51 -14.53 9.07
N ASP A 294 -37.49 -14.61 9.96
CA ASP A 294 -37.52 -15.67 10.99
C ASP A 294 -38.84 -15.54 11.76
N GLU A 295 -39.85 -16.27 11.27
CA GLU A 295 -40.92 -16.75 12.15
C GLU A 295 -40.26 -17.67 13.18
N ILE A 296 -40.16 -17.19 14.42
CA ILE A 296 -39.80 -18.06 15.54
C ILE A 296 -41.04 -18.88 15.86
N ASP A 297 -41.01 -20.12 15.39
CA ASP A 297 -41.99 -21.16 15.69
C ASP A 297 -41.90 -21.50 17.18
N ASP A 298 -42.91 -21.08 17.95
CA ASP A 298 -43.10 -21.46 19.35
C ASP A 298 -43.52 -22.94 19.41
N ALA A 299 -42.56 -23.83 19.66
CA ALA A 299 -42.85 -25.23 19.98
C ALA A 299 -41.96 -25.76 21.12
N MET A 300 -42.55 -25.71 22.31
CA MET A 300 -42.46 -26.67 23.43
C MET A 300 -41.07 -27.07 23.96
N GLU A 301 -40.81 -26.66 25.19
CA GLU A 301 -40.50 -27.63 26.26
C GLU A 301 -41.00 -27.11 27.61
N ASN A 302 -42.22 -27.53 27.97
CA ASN A 302 -42.62 -27.62 29.37
C ASN A 302 -41.87 -28.80 29.98
N SER A 303 -41.02 -28.54 30.96
CA SER A 303 -40.83 -29.50 32.04
C SER A 303 -40.77 -28.74 33.36
N ASP A 304 -41.80 -29.01 34.16
CA ASP A 304 -42.02 -28.54 35.51
C ASP A 304 -40.83 -28.90 36.42
N HIS A 305 -40.39 -27.93 37.21
CA HIS A 305 -39.90 -28.22 38.56
C HIS A 305 -40.39 -27.14 39.54
N GLU A 306 -41.19 -27.63 40.48
CA GLU A 306 -41.78 -26.94 41.61
C GLU A 306 -40.73 -26.49 42.64
N GLU A 307 -41.17 -25.49 43.42
CA GLU A 307 -40.88 -25.15 44.83
C GLU A 307 -40.50 -23.67 44.97
N GLY A 308 -41.20 -22.82 45.72
CA GLY A 308 -42.35 -23.02 46.60
C GLY A 308 -42.69 -21.74 47.38
N GLY A 309 -43.81 -21.81 48.11
CA GLY A 309 -44.23 -20.88 49.17
C GLY A 309 -45.20 -19.78 48.72
N GLY A 310 -46.37 -19.56 49.33
CA GLY A 310 -47.01 -20.14 50.50
C GLY A 310 -48.32 -19.37 50.78
N ASP A 311 -49.21 -20.03 51.52
CA ASP A 311 -50.30 -19.53 52.38
C ASP A 311 -51.36 -18.54 51.83
N ASN A 312 -52.61 -19.01 51.81
CA ASN A 312 -53.64 -18.49 52.73
C ASN A 312 -54.93 -19.34 52.74
N GLU A 313 -55.35 -19.63 53.98
CA GLU A 313 -56.70 -19.93 54.52
C GLU A 313 -57.55 -21.10 53.98
#